data_AF-A0A3N1KGT6-F1
#
_entry.id   AF-A0A3N1KGT6-F1
#
_cell.length_a   1.000
_cell.length_b   1.000
_cell.length_c   1.000
_cell.angle_alpha   90.00
_cell.angle_beta   90.00
_cell.angle_gamma   90.00
#
_symmetry.space_group_name_H-M   'P 1'
#
loop_
_entity.id
_entity.type
_entity.pdbx_description
1 polymer ?
#
loop_
_entity_poly.entity_id
_entity_poly.type
_entity_poly.pdbx_seq_one_letter_code
_entity_poly.pdbx_strand_id
1 'polypeptide(L)'
;MALKDYRFQGSTFQFEDGEVPEGAVDLEQERAERKAAAAEAAAEQAAIDEANRLATEAAQADADRAAKEQAAADEAAASVKANQERANKAAPKPANK
;
A
#
# COMPACT_ATOMS: atom_id res chain seq x y z
N MET A 1 31.84 -4.54 -41.84
CA MET A 1 30.72 -3.75 -41.27
C MET A 1 30.83 -3.86 -39.76
N ALA A 2 29.81 -3.51 -38.96
CA ALA A 2 29.85 -3.77 -37.51
C ALA A 2 29.24 -5.14 -37.21
N LEU A 3 29.95 -5.98 -36.47
CA LEU A 3 29.44 -7.27 -35.98
C LEU A 3 28.63 -7.04 -34.71
N LYS A 4 27.50 -7.73 -34.57
CA LYS A 4 26.68 -7.76 -33.36
C LYS A 4 26.61 -9.18 -32.79
N ASP A 5 26.40 -9.29 -31.49
CA ASP A 5 26.26 -10.57 -30.81
C ASP A 5 24.80 -11.08 -30.88
N TYR A 6 24.63 -12.30 -31.36
CA TYR A 6 23.34 -12.97 -31.43
C TYR A 6 23.37 -14.30 -30.66
N ARG A 7 22.23 -14.69 -30.09
CA ARG A 7 21.98 -16.06 -29.60
C ARG A 7 21.39 -16.88 -30.71
N PHE A 8 22.01 -18.01 -31.04
CA PHE A 8 21.49 -18.96 -32.00
C PHE A 8 21.76 -20.38 -31.53
N GLN A 9 20.74 -21.23 -31.51
CA GLN A 9 20.82 -22.62 -31.03
C GLN A 9 21.50 -22.77 -29.65
N GLY A 10 21.23 -21.82 -28.74
CA GLY A 10 21.80 -21.81 -27.39
C GLY A 10 23.22 -21.26 -27.28
N SER A 11 23.94 -21.08 -28.40
CA SER A 11 25.29 -20.52 -28.43
C SER A 11 25.29 -19.05 -28.86
N THR A 12 26.34 -18.32 -28.51
CA THR A 12 26.51 -16.91 -28.92
C THR A 12 27.43 -16.83 -30.12
N PHE A 13 27.02 -16.10 -31.14
CA PHE A 13 27.75 -15.89 -32.39
C PHE A 13 27.73 -14.41 -32.78
N GLN A 14 28.72 -14.01 -33.57
CA GLN A 14 28.79 -12.66 -34.14
C GLN A 14 28.39 -12.69 -35.60
N PHE A 15 27.38 -11.90 -35.96
CA PHE A 15 26.91 -11.76 -37.34
C PHE A 15 26.94 -10.29 -37.75
N GLU A 16 27.10 -10.04 -39.05
CA GLU A 16 26.86 -8.71 -39.61
C GLU A 16 25.35 -8.48 -39.73
N ASP A 17 24.92 -7.22 -39.56
CA ASP A 17 23.52 -6.81 -39.71
C ASP A 17 23.03 -7.13 -41.13
N GLY A 18 22.09 -8.07 -41.27
CA GLY A 18 21.54 -8.51 -42.55
C GLY A 18 22.01 -9.89 -43.04
N GLU A 19 23.03 -10.50 -42.41
CA GLU A 19 23.46 -11.88 -42.66
C GLU A 19 23.07 -12.83 -41.51
N VAL A 20 22.05 -12.44 -40.74
CA VAL A 20 21.63 -13.12 -39.52
C VAL A 20 20.78 -14.35 -39.87
N PRO A 21 21.13 -15.56 -39.38
CA PRO A 21 20.31 -16.76 -39.58
C PRO A 21 18.90 -16.61 -39.00
N GLU A 22 17.91 -17.21 -39.65
CA GLU A 22 16.54 -17.22 -39.15
C GLU A 22 16.47 -17.88 -37.76
N GLY A 23 15.85 -17.19 -36.80
CA GLY A 23 15.77 -17.63 -35.41
C GLY A 23 16.96 -17.24 -34.52
N ALA A 24 17.94 -16.49 -35.04
CA ALA A 24 18.94 -15.85 -34.19
C ALA A 24 18.35 -14.58 -33.53
N VAL A 25 18.65 -14.40 -32.25
CA VAL A 25 18.12 -13.30 -31.42
C VAL A 25 19.25 -12.33 -31.10
N ASP A 26 19.07 -11.04 -31.38
CA ASP A 26 20.02 -10.00 -31.01
C ASP A 26 20.11 -9.91 -29.48
N LEU A 27 21.30 -10.12 -28.92
CA LEU A 27 21.51 -10.12 -27.48
C LEU A 27 21.39 -8.72 -26.87
N GLU A 28 21.67 -7.65 -27.61
CA GLU A 28 21.43 -6.29 -27.12
C GLU A 28 19.94 -6.01 -27.02
N GLN A 29 19.17 -6.41 -28.03
CA GLN A 29 17.72 -6.29 -28.01
C GLN A 29 17.11 -7.13 -26.88
N GLU A 30 17.51 -8.39 -26.73
CA GLU A 30 17.02 -9.26 -25.66
C GLU A 30 17.31 -8.65 -24.27
N ARG A 31 18.50 -8.08 -24.06
CA ARG A 31 18.83 -7.38 -22.81
C ARG A 31 17.96 -6.14 -22.59
N ALA A 32 17.70 -5.37 -23.64
CA ALA A 32 16.86 -4.19 -23.56
C ALA A 32 15.41 -4.55 -23.20
N GLU A 33 14.86 -5.58 -23.84
CA GLU A 33 13.51 -6.10 -23.55
C GLU A 33 13.42 -6.64 -22.12
N ARG A 34 14.41 -7.41 -21.66
CA ARG A 34 14.46 -7.89 -20.27
C ARG A 34 14.54 -6.73 -19.27
N LYS A 35 15.30 -5.69 -19.58
CA LYS A 35 15.39 -4.49 -18.73
C LYS A 35 14.07 -3.74 -18.69
N ALA A 36 13.38 -3.62 -19.83
CA ALA A 36 12.05 -3.01 -19.91
C ALA A 36 11.03 -3.79 -19.09
N ALA A 37 10.98 -5.12 -19.25
CA ALA A 37 10.09 -6.00 -18.47
C ALA A 37 10.37 -5.91 -16.96
N ALA A 38 11.63 -5.85 -16.55
CA ALA A 38 11.99 -5.67 -15.15
C ALA A 38 11.56 -4.29 -14.61
N ALA A 39 11.65 -3.23 -15.42
CA ALA A 39 11.18 -1.91 -15.04
C ALA A 39 9.65 -1.84 -14.93
N GLU A 40 8.93 -2.52 -15.82
CA GLU A 40 7.47 -2.64 -15.76
C GLU A 40 7.02 -3.38 -14.49
N ALA A 41 7.64 -4.53 -14.18
CA ALA A 41 7.36 -5.27 -12.95
C ALA A 41 7.69 -4.44 -11.69
N ALA A 42 8.77 -3.66 -11.70
CA ALA A 42 9.11 -2.77 -10.60
C ALA A 42 8.08 -1.63 -10.44
N ALA A 43 7.57 -1.08 -11.54
CA ALA A 43 6.53 -0.05 -11.51
C ALA A 43 5.20 -0.60 -10.99
N GLU A 44 4.83 -1.81 -11.40
CA GLU A 44 3.65 -2.52 -10.87
C GLU A 44 3.77 -2.74 -9.35
N GLN A 45 4.92 -3.23 -8.89
CA GLN A 45 5.16 -3.42 -7.47
C GLN A 45 5.10 -2.11 -6.68
N ALA A 46 5.68 -1.03 -7.22
CA ALA A 46 5.62 0.29 -6.58
C ALA A 46 4.18 0.81 -6.44
N ALA A 47 3.32 0.57 -7.43
CA ALA A 47 1.91 0.94 -7.37
C ALA A 47 1.15 0.14 -6.31
N ILE A 48 1.45 -1.17 -6.17
CA ILE A 48 0.88 -2.02 -5.11
C ILE A 48 1.32 -1.53 -3.73
N ASP A 49 2.60 -1.23 -3.57
CA ASP A 49 3.15 -0.76 -2.29
C ASP A 49 2.54 0.60 -1.89
N GLU A 50 2.33 1.51 -2.85
CA GLU A 50 1.65 2.79 -2.61
C GLU A 50 0.19 2.59 -2.18
N ALA A 51 -0.55 1.71 -2.86
CA ALA A 51 -1.93 1.38 -2.48
C ALA A 51 -2.02 0.80 -1.06
N ASN A 52 -1.10 -0.11 -0.70
CA ASN A 52 -1.02 -0.68 0.65
C ASN A 52 -0.69 0.38 1.70
N ARG A 53 0.22 1.32 1.39
CA ARG A 53 0.55 2.45 2.26
C ARG A 53 -0.68 3.31 2.53
N LEU A 54 -1.42 3.67 1.49
CA LEU A 54 -2.64 4.49 1.60
C LEU A 54 -3.75 3.77 2.38
N ALA A 55 -3.94 2.47 2.16
CA ALA A 55 -4.91 1.68 2.91
C ALA A 55 -4.56 1.62 4.40
N THR A 56 -3.27 1.49 4.73
CA THR A 56 -2.78 1.47 6.11
C THR A 56 -2.96 2.82 6.78
N GLU A 57 -2.60 3.92 6.10
CA GLU A 57 -2.78 5.29 6.61
C GLU A 57 -4.27 5.60 6.87
N ALA A 58 -5.15 5.20 5.95
CA ALA A 58 -6.60 5.37 6.12
C ALA A 58 -7.12 4.57 7.34
N ALA A 59 -6.72 3.31 7.48
CA ALA A 59 -7.14 2.47 8.61
C ALA A 59 -6.68 3.04 9.96
N GLN A 60 -5.46 3.60 10.03
CA GLN A 60 -4.98 4.27 11.23
C GLN A 60 -5.77 5.55 11.54
N ALA A 61 -6.04 6.38 10.54
CA ALA A 61 -6.83 7.59 10.71
C ALA A 61 -8.26 7.29 11.21
N ASP A 62 -8.89 6.23 10.69
CA ASP A 62 -10.22 5.79 11.13
C ASP A 62 -10.20 5.25 12.56
N ALA A 63 -9.17 4.47 12.92
CA ALA A 63 -8.99 3.98 14.30
C ALA A 63 -8.80 5.13 15.29
N ASP A 64 -7.98 6.13 14.96
CA ASP A 64 -7.76 7.32 15.79
C ASP A 64 -9.03 8.15 15.95
N ARG A 65 -9.84 8.26 14.89
CA ARG A 65 -11.13 8.96 14.96
C ARG A 65 -12.11 8.23 15.88
N ALA A 66 -12.22 6.91 15.74
CA ALA A 66 -13.08 6.09 16.59
C ALA A 66 -12.66 6.18 18.07
N ALA A 67 -11.35 6.17 18.36
CA ALA A 67 -10.85 6.32 19.72
C ALA A 67 -11.20 7.69 20.33
N LYS A 68 -11.10 8.78 19.55
CA LYS A 68 -11.50 10.13 20.01
C LYS A 68 -13.00 10.24 20.24
N GLU A 69 -13.81 9.64 19.38
CA GLU A 69 -15.28 9.63 19.53
C GLU A 69 -15.70 8.84 20.78
N GLN A 70 -15.07 7.68 21.02
CA GLN A 70 -15.31 6.89 22.21
C GLN A 70 -14.91 7.66 23.48
N ALA A 71 -13.73 8.30 23.49
CA ALA A 71 -13.29 9.11 24.63
C ALA A 71 -14.26 10.25 24.94
N ALA A 72 -14.78 10.95 23.92
CA ALA A 72 -15.77 12.01 24.09
C ALA A 72 -17.12 11.47 24.62
N ALA A 73 -17.56 10.30 24.14
CA ALA A 73 -18.77 9.64 24.62
C ALA A 73 -18.63 9.21 26.09
N ASP A 74 -17.48 8.66 26.48
CA ASP A 74 -17.19 8.25 27.86
C ASP A 74 -17.14 9.46 28.81
N GLU A 75 -16.57 10.58 28.38
CA GLU A 75 -16.56 11.83 29.16
C GLU A 75 -17.99 12.38 29.36
N ALA A 76 -18.81 12.37 28.30
CA ALA A 76 -20.20 12.78 28.39
C ALA A 76 -21.00 11.88 29.35
N ALA A 77 -20.82 10.56 29.28
CA ALA A 77 -21.47 9.61 30.17
C ALA A 77 -21.03 9.80 31.64
N ALA A 78 -19.73 10.02 31.88
CA ALA A 78 -19.21 10.31 33.21
C ALA A 78 -19.80 11.60 33.79
N SER A 79 -19.94 12.65 32.98
CA SER A 79 -20.56 13.93 33.36
C SER A 79 -22.04 13.75 33.74
N VAL A 80 -22.81 13.02 32.94
CA VAL A 80 -24.21 12.71 33.23
C VAL A 80 -24.34 11.94 34.55
N LYS A 81 -23.51 10.90 34.75
CA LYS A 81 -23.52 10.10 35.97
C LYS A 81 -23.20 10.94 37.21
N ALA A 82 -22.17 11.80 37.13
CA ALA A 82 -21.80 12.70 38.23
C ALA A 82 -22.93 13.67 38.59
N ASN A 83 -23.65 14.20 37.60
CA ASN A 83 -24.80 15.08 37.83
C ASN A 83 -25.98 14.34 38.47
N GLN A 84 -26.27 13.10 38.05
CA GLN A 84 -27.31 12.28 38.67
C GLN A 84 -26.98 11.96 40.14
N GLU A 85 -25.73 11.60 40.45
CA GLU A 85 -25.30 11.33 41.83
C GLU A 85 -25.42 12.57 42.72
N ARG A 86 -25.07 13.76 42.20
CA ARG A 86 -25.26 15.03 42.91
C ARG A 86 -26.74 15.33 43.17
N ALA A 87 -27.59 15.14 42.17
CA ALA A 87 -29.04 15.33 42.31
C ALA A 87 -29.64 14.37 43.36
N ASN A 88 -29.25 13.10 43.36
CA ASN A 88 -29.72 12.11 44.33
C ASN A 88 -29.26 12.43 45.76
N LYS A 89 -28.06 12.98 45.95
CA LYS A 89 -27.58 13.44 47.27
C LYS A 89 -28.28 14.70 47.76
N ALA A 90 -28.69 15.58 46.84
CA ALA A 90 -29.39 16.83 47.16
C ALA A 90 -30.90 16.64 47.35
N ALA A 91 -31.46 15.48 46.99
CA ALA A 91 -32.87 15.20 47.15
C ALA A 91 -33.25 15.14 48.65
N PRO A 92 -34.20 15.98 49.12
CA PRO A 92 -34.65 15.94 50.50
C PRO A 92 -35.31 14.59 50.79
N LYS A 93 -35.00 13.98 51.94
CA LYS A 93 -35.64 12.72 52.36
C LYS A 93 -37.16 12.92 52.37
N PRO A 94 -37.94 11.95 51.86
CA PRO A 94 -39.40 12.04 51.92
C PRO A 94 -39.80 12.14 53.39
N ALA A 95 -40.48 13.24 53.73
CA ALA A 95 -41.03 13.45 55.06
C ALA A 95 -42.21 12.48 55.22
N ASN A 96 -41.97 11.34 55.87
CA ASN A 96 -43.06 10.50 56.34
C ASN A 96 -43.83 11.28 57.43
N LYS A 97 -45.13 11.49 57.20
CA LYS A 97 -46.10 11.96 58.17
C LYS A 97 -46.82 10.78 58.81
#